data_AF-A0AA35PTN5-F1
#
_entry.id   AF-A0AA35PTN5-F1
#
_cell.length_a   1.000
_cell.length_b   1.000
_cell.length_c   1.000
_cell.angle_alpha   90.00
_cell.angle_beta   90.00
_cell.angle_gamma   90.00
#
_symmetry.space_group_name_H-M   'P 1'
#
loop_
_entity.id
_entity.type
_entity.pdbx_description
1 polymer ?
#
loop_
_entity_poly.entity_id
_entity_poly.type
_entity_poly.pdbx_seq_one_letter_code
_entity_poly.pdbx_strand_id
1 'polypeptide(L)'
;MTYSCFKIYIFMFCERLVVNDSFLSLPEMLRRTPPPWRATSGLASAAPSAPGRPCSNRRKSSGSSEAAMMATAAAAAGFRTVEPLEYYRRFLKENCRPDGRDLGEFRTTTVNIGSITTADGSALVKLGNTTVICGIKAEFAAPPIDSSNKGYIVPNVDLPPLCSSRFRPGPPGEEAQAASQFIADVIENSQMVQKEDLCIVEEKIAWVLYCDIICLDYDGNLLDACMCALLAALKNGKLPRYSCKL
;
A
#
# COMPACT_ATOMS: atom_id res chain seq x y z
N MET A 1 3.38 -5.95 -21.57
CA MET A 1 3.56 -7.12 -20.67
C MET A 1 3.85 -6.75 -19.21
N THR A 2 4.32 -5.54 -18.90
CA THR A 2 4.57 -5.08 -17.51
C THR A 2 3.29 -4.69 -16.73
N TYR A 3 2.25 -4.18 -17.41
CA TYR A 3 1.03 -3.67 -16.77
C TYR A 3 0.09 -4.76 -16.21
N SER A 4 -0.06 -5.91 -16.88
CA SER A 4 -0.85 -7.04 -16.35
C SER A 4 -0.21 -7.65 -15.09
N CYS A 5 1.13 -7.69 -15.01
CA CYS A 5 1.81 -8.13 -13.80
C CYS A 5 1.53 -7.18 -12.62
N PHE A 6 1.50 -5.87 -12.84
CA PHE A 6 1.23 -4.89 -11.79
C PHE A 6 -0.21 -4.99 -11.24
N LYS A 7 -1.19 -5.20 -12.14
CA LYS A 7 -2.61 -5.42 -11.78
C LYS A 7 -2.78 -6.69 -10.94
N ILE A 8 -2.04 -7.76 -11.26
CA ILE A 8 -2.04 -9.02 -10.49
C ILE A 8 -1.27 -8.86 -9.17
N TYR A 9 -0.14 -8.14 -9.14
CA TYR A 9 0.69 -7.99 -7.94
C TYR A 9 0.00 -7.16 -6.85
N ILE A 10 -0.61 -6.03 -7.20
CA ILE A 10 -1.37 -5.20 -6.25
C ILE A 10 -2.63 -5.92 -5.76
N PHE A 11 -3.36 -6.60 -6.67
CA PHE A 11 -4.55 -7.35 -6.29
C PHE A 11 -4.19 -8.51 -5.35
N MET A 12 -3.19 -9.34 -5.70
CA MET A 12 -2.71 -10.45 -4.85
C MET A 12 -2.08 -9.98 -3.54
N PHE A 13 -1.32 -8.88 -3.52
CA PHE A 13 -0.69 -8.36 -2.30
C PHE A 13 -1.73 -7.79 -1.33
N CYS A 14 -2.74 -7.08 -1.85
CA CYS A 14 -3.83 -6.54 -1.05
C CYS A 14 -4.77 -7.66 -0.54
N GLU A 15 -5.10 -8.68 -1.36
CA GLU A 15 -5.91 -9.83 -0.94
C GLU A 15 -5.20 -10.63 0.18
N ARG A 16 -3.89 -10.87 0.04
CA ARG A 16 -3.13 -11.65 1.02
C ARG A 16 -2.92 -10.92 2.36
N LEU A 17 -3.00 -9.58 2.37
CA LEU A 17 -2.94 -8.78 3.60
C LEU A 17 -4.29 -8.64 4.29
N VAL A 18 -5.40 -8.53 3.54
CA VAL A 18 -6.76 -8.42 4.11
C VAL A 18 -7.25 -9.76 4.72
N VAL A 19 -6.76 -10.91 4.25
CA VAL A 19 -7.20 -12.23 4.74
C VAL A 19 -6.63 -12.61 6.13
N ASN A 20 -5.69 -11.84 6.69
CA ASN A 20 -5.17 -12.13 8.04
C ASN A 20 -6.08 -11.67 9.20
N ASP A 21 -7.17 -10.94 8.92
CA ASP A 21 -8.23 -10.69 9.91
C ASP A 21 -9.34 -11.74 9.77
N SER A 22 -9.03 -12.98 10.17
CA SER A 22 -10.03 -14.01 10.41
C SER A 22 -10.28 -14.15 11.91
N PHE A 23 -11.17 -13.33 12.46
CA PHE A 23 -11.89 -13.64 13.69
C PHE A 23 -13.39 -13.37 13.47
N LEU A 24 -14.11 -14.46 13.12
CA LEU A 24 -15.57 -14.67 13.12
C LEU A 24 -16.43 -13.61 12.37
N SER A 25 -17.23 -13.93 11.36
CA SER A 25 -18.16 -15.06 11.26
C SER A 25 -18.71 -15.16 9.83
N LEU A 26 -18.69 -16.35 9.23
CA LEU A 26 -19.50 -16.68 8.06
C LEU A 26 -20.13 -18.06 8.29
N PRO A 27 -21.47 -18.19 8.26
CA PRO A 27 -22.10 -19.49 8.17
C PRO A 27 -22.00 -20.01 6.73
N GLU A 28 -21.26 -21.10 6.59
CA GLU A 28 -21.69 -22.33 5.91
C GLU A 28 -22.49 -22.20 4.60
N MET A 29 -21.79 -22.20 3.47
CA MET A 29 -22.29 -22.90 2.28
C MET A 29 -21.18 -23.20 1.27
N LEU A 30 -21.22 -24.43 0.73
CA LEU A 30 -20.43 -24.98 -0.38
C LEU A 30 -19.14 -25.73 -0.01
N ARG A 31 -19.38 -26.91 0.57
CA ARG A 31 -18.74 -28.16 0.13
C ARG A 31 -18.65 -28.19 -1.41
N ARG A 32 -17.45 -28.26 -1.97
CA ARG A 32 -17.16 -29.05 -3.18
C ARG A 32 -15.79 -29.71 -3.02
N THR A 33 -15.77 -30.99 -3.31
CA THR A 33 -14.74 -32.02 -3.10
C THR A 33 -13.41 -31.76 -3.83
N PRO A 34 -12.25 -32.19 -3.29
CA PRO A 34 -10.99 -32.19 -4.03
C PRO A 34 -10.95 -33.31 -5.10
N PRO A 35 -10.36 -33.09 -6.28
CA PRO A 35 -10.26 -34.12 -7.31
C PRO A 35 -9.15 -35.15 -7.02
N PRO A 36 -9.25 -36.37 -7.58
CA PRO A 36 -8.45 -37.52 -7.18
C PRO A 36 -7.34 -37.78 -8.20
N TRP A 37 -6.09 -37.44 -7.88
CA TRP A 37 -4.92 -38.07 -8.50
C TRP A 37 -3.67 -37.78 -7.67
N ARG A 38 -3.43 -38.62 -6.66
CA ARG A 38 -2.11 -38.72 -6.03
C ARG A 38 -1.78 -40.19 -5.83
N ALA A 39 -1.06 -40.76 -6.79
CA ALA A 39 -0.12 -41.88 -6.72
C ALA A 39 0.26 -42.16 -8.19
N THR A 40 1.51 -42.06 -8.63
CA THR A 40 2.58 -43.00 -8.29
C THR A 40 3.98 -42.41 -8.42
N SER A 41 4.88 -43.02 -7.65
CA SER A 41 6.35 -42.94 -7.53
C SER A 41 7.20 -42.92 -8.82
N GLY A 42 8.38 -42.29 -8.74
CA GLY A 42 9.60 -42.77 -9.43
C GLY A 42 10.60 -41.70 -9.93
N LEU A 43 11.68 -41.51 -9.18
CA LEU A 43 13.06 -41.07 -9.54
C LEU A 43 13.31 -40.16 -10.77
N ALA A 44 13.88 -38.97 -10.54
CA ALA A 44 15.29 -38.62 -10.85
C ALA A 44 15.56 -37.10 -10.87
N SER A 45 16.52 -36.67 -10.03
CA SER A 45 17.48 -35.57 -10.19
C SER A 45 17.07 -34.24 -10.85
N ALA A 46 16.86 -33.20 -10.04
CA ALA A 46 17.55 -31.90 -10.13
C ALA A 46 17.14 -31.05 -8.92
N ALA A 47 18.08 -30.76 -8.03
CA ALA A 47 17.87 -29.86 -6.91
C ALA A 47 17.66 -28.42 -7.39
N PRO A 48 16.65 -27.68 -6.88
CA PRO A 48 16.76 -26.24 -6.74
C PRO A 48 17.30 -25.94 -5.34
N SER A 49 18.42 -25.24 -5.33
CA SER A 49 19.06 -24.53 -4.23
C SER A 49 18.17 -24.27 -3.00
N ALA A 50 18.69 -24.66 -1.84
CA ALA A 50 18.15 -24.39 -0.51
C ALA A 50 17.59 -22.96 -0.36
N PRO A 51 16.53 -22.77 0.45
CA PRO A 51 16.14 -21.42 0.86
C PRO A 51 17.36 -20.75 1.51
N GLY A 52 17.73 -19.59 0.97
CA GLY A 52 18.80 -18.77 1.53
C GLY A 52 18.55 -18.59 3.03
N ARG A 53 19.57 -18.86 3.85
CA ARG A 53 19.49 -18.61 5.29
C ARG A 53 19.15 -17.13 5.50
N PRO A 54 18.18 -16.79 6.37
CA PRO A 54 17.86 -15.41 6.70
C PRO A 54 19.12 -14.65 7.12
N CYS A 55 19.26 -13.40 6.68
CA CYS A 55 20.41 -12.56 7.01
C CYS A 55 20.69 -12.49 8.53
N SER A 56 19.64 -12.56 9.34
CA SER A 56 19.69 -12.53 10.81
C SER A 56 20.47 -13.68 11.48
N ASN A 57 20.73 -14.79 10.79
CA ASN A 57 21.40 -15.96 11.36
C ASN A 57 22.90 -16.04 11.06
N ARG A 58 23.53 -15.01 10.48
CA ARG A 58 24.96 -15.05 10.10
C ARG A 58 25.95 -14.55 11.17
N ARG A 59 25.49 -13.99 12.29
CA ARG A 59 26.35 -13.72 13.48
C ARG A 59 25.57 -13.87 14.80
N LYS A 60 25.43 -15.10 15.29
CA LYS A 60 25.38 -15.36 16.74
C LYS A 60 26.71 -15.95 17.16
N SER A 61 27.72 -15.09 17.31
CA SER A 61 28.87 -15.40 18.15
C SER A 61 29.23 -14.17 18.96
N SER A 62 29.35 -14.39 20.26
CA SER A 62 29.71 -13.48 21.36
C SER A 62 28.63 -12.50 21.84
N GLY A 63 28.17 -12.75 23.08
CA GLY A 63 27.31 -11.84 23.83
C GLY A 63 28.03 -10.51 24.08
N SER A 64 27.61 -9.50 23.34
CA SER A 64 27.99 -8.11 23.55
C SER A 64 26.77 -7.37 24.12
N SER A 65 26.99 -6.61 25.19
CA SER A 65 25.98 -5.83 25.90
C SER A 65 25.23 -4.87 24.95
N GLU A 66 23.97 -4.55 25.23
CA GLU A 66 23.15 -3.61 24.45
C GLU A 66 23.86 -2.27 24.15
N ALA A 67 24.76 -1.84 25.04
CA ALA A 67 25.59 -0.65 24.87
C ALA A 67 26.59 -0.75 23.70
N ALA A 68 27.18 -1.93 23.45
CA ALA A 68 28.11 -2.15 22.35
C ALA A 68 27.37 -2.16 20.99
N MET A 69 26.16 -2.71 20.95
CA MET A 69 25.27 -2.64 19.78
C MET A 69 24.82 -1.20 19.48
N MET A 70 24.48 -0.42 20.51
CA MET A 70 24.16 1.01 20.36
C MET A 70 25.36 1.82 19.84
N ALA A 71 26.58 1.54 20.30
CA ALA A 71 27.80 2.18 19.80
C ALA A 71 28.10 1.80 18.33
N THR A 72 27.83 0.55 17.91
CA THR A 72 27.96 0.17 16.51
C THR A 72 26.86 0.78 15.63
N ALA A 73 25.64 0.92 16.14
CA ALA A 73 24.54 1.56 15.44
C ALA A 73 24.79 3.07 15.22
N ALA A 74 25.34 3.76 16.22
CA ALA A 74 25.73 5.16 16.09
C ALA A 74 26.89 5.35 15.10
N ALA A 75 27.89 4.46 15.13
CA ALA A 75 28.98 4.46 14.15
C ALA A 75 28.47 4.13 12.72
N ALA A 76 27.50 3.23 12.59
CA ALA A 76 26.84 2.91 11.32
C ALA A 76 26.02 4.10 10.78
N ALA A 77 25.33 4.84 11.67
CA ALA A 77 24.60 6.06 11.30
C ALA A 77 25.55 7.18 10.86
N GLY A 78 26.69 7.34 11.55
CA GLY A 78 27.75 8.27 11.13
C GLY A 78 28.33 7.91 9.76
N PHE A 79 28.63 6.63 9.54
CA PHE A 79 29.17 6.14 8.26
C PHE A 79 28.16 6.26 7.11
N ARG A 80 26.85 6.10 7.37
CA ARG A 80 25.78 6.33 6.39
C ARG A 80 25.77 7.77 5.87
N THR A 81 26.07 8.74 6.74
CA THR A 81 26.09 10.17 6.36
C THR A 81 27.35 10.55 5.61
N VAL A 82 28.51 10.02 5.99
CA VAL A 82 29.81 10.38 5.39
C VAL A 82 29.99 9.77 4.01
N GLU A 83 29.70 8.47 3.84
CA GLU A 83 29.88 7.76 2.58
C GLU A 83 28.71 6.80 2.30
N PRO A 84 27.54 7.32 1.88
CA PRO A 84 26.33 6.53 1.73
C PRO A 84 26.46 5.41 0.69
N LEU A 85 27.17 5.66 -0.42
CA LEU A 85 27.32 4.68 -1.49
C LEU A 85 28.10 3.44 -1.01
N GLU A 86 29.21 3.66 -0.30
CA GLU A 86 30.05 2.56 0.17
C GLU A 86 29.38 1.81 1.33
N TYR A 87 28.60 2.51 2.16
CA TYR A 87 27.69 1.89 3.13
C TYR A 87 26.75 0.89 2.46
N TYR A 88 25.93 1.32 1.49
CA TYR A 88 24.97 0.43 0.84
C TYR A 88 25.65 -0.68 0.02
N ARG A 89 26.82 -0.43 -0.59
CA ARG A 89 27.59 -1.47 -1.30
C ARG A 89 28.01 -2.62 -0.40
N ARG A 90 28.37 -2.35 0.87
CA ARG A 90 28.71 -3.40 1.84
C ARG A 90 27.51 -4.29 2.14
N PHE A 91 26.34 -3.70 2.38
CA PHE A 91 25.09 -4.42 2.61
C PHE A 91 24.66 -5.28 1.40
N LEU A 92 24.81 -4.74 0.19
CA LEU A 92 24.53 -5.49 -1.04
C LEU A 92 25.45 -6.70 -1.22
N LYS A 93 26.76 -6.58 -0.89
CA LYS A 93 27.70 -7.72 -0.91
C LYS A 93 27.29 -8.81 0.09
N GLU A 94 26.72 -8.41 1.22
CA GLU A 94 26.22 -9.32 2.26
C GLU A 94 24.80 -9.85 1.99
N ASN A 95 24.17 -9.46 0.88
CA ASN A 95 22.77 -9.75 0.53
C ASN A 95 21.76 -9.34 1.61
N CYS A 96 22.07 -8.28 2.36
CA CYS A 96 21.26 -7.80 3.46
C CYS A 96 20.81 -6.36 3.20
N ARG A 97 19.65 -5.96 3.70
CA ARG A 97 19.27 -4.55 3.78
C ARG A 97 19.83 -3.93 5.07
N PRO A 98 20.00 -2.59 5.13
CA PRO A 98 20.40 -1.89 6.36
C PRO A 98 19.45 -2.12 7.54
N ASP A 99 18.19 -2.50 7.28
CA ASP A 99 17.20 -2.84 8.30
C ASP A 99 17.35 -4.29 8.83
N GLY A 100 18.31 -5.07 8.32
CA GLY A 100 18.48 -6.49 8.64
C GLY A 100 17.55 -7.45 7.88
N ARG A 101 16.72 -6.92 6.97
CA ARG A 101 15.80 -7.68 6.11
C ARG A 101 16.51 -8.28 4.89
N ASP A 102 15.96 -9.36 4.35
CA ASP A 102 16.44 -9.91 3.08
C ASP A 102 16.06 -8.98 1.91
N LEU A 103 16.75 -9.10 0.76
CA LEU A 103 16.54 -8.20 -0.39
C LEU A 103 15.12 -8.24 -0.95
N GLY A 104 14.47 -9.40 -0.90
CA GLY A 104 13.09 -9.61 -1.37
C GLY A 104 12.01 -9.42 -0.31
N GLU A 105 12.39 -9.14 0.94
CA GLU A 105 11.44 -9.04 2.04
C GLU A 105 10.84 -7.63 2.14
N PHE A 106 9.52 -7.56 2.15
CA PHE A 106 8.76 -6.31 2.34
C PHE A 106 8.78 -5.87 3.81
N ARG A 107 8.42 -4.61 4.07
CA ARG A 107 8.22 -4.17 5.46
C ARG A 107 6.89 -4.76 5.94
N THR A 108 6.78 -4.98 7.25
CA THR A 108 5.50 -5.36 7.85
C THR A 108 4.47 -4.28 7.55
N THR A 109 3.41 -4.66 6.85
CA THR A 109 2.25 -3.82 6.53
C THR A 109 1.13 -4.12 7.52
N THR A 110 0.58 -3.06 8.09
CA THR A 110 -0.64 -3.11 8.91
C THR A 110 -1.66 -2.17 8.30
N VAL A 111 -2.89 -2.64 8.14
CA VAL A 111 -3.97 -1.90 7.49
C VAL A 111 -5.14 -1.86 8.46
N ASN A 112 -5.50 -0.67 8.92
CA ASN A 112 -6.66 -0.44 9.77
C ASN A 112 -7.76 0.21 8.95
N ILE A 113 -8.80 -0.56 8.64
CA ILE A 113 -9.93 -0.11 7.84
C ILE A 113 -10.91 0.64 8.75
N GLY A 114 -11.49 1.75 8.28
CA GLY A 114 -12.49 2.51 9.03
C GLY A 114 -11.91 3.36 10.16
N SER A 115 -10.71 3.93 9.97
CA SER A 115 -10.04 4.74 11.00
C SER A 115 -10.73 6.08 11.29
N ILE A 116 -11.44 6.64 10.30
CA ILE A 116 -12.20 7.88 10.42
C ILE A 116 -13.68 7.55 10.26
N THR A 117 -14.49 7.89 11.27
CA THR A 117 -15.93 7.63 11.30
C THR A 117 -16.76 8.66 10.54
N THR A 118 -16.22 9.87 10.32
CA THR A 118 -16.90 10.96 9.62
C THR A 118 -16.79 10.86 8.09
N ALA A 119 -15.89 10.01 7.58
CA ALA A 119 -15.67 9.82 6.15
C ALA A 119 -16.46 8.60 5.66
N ASP A 120 -16.96 8.64 4.42
CA ASP A 120 -17.73 7.55 3.81
C ASP A 120 -16.88 6.29 3.61
N GLY A 121 -15.57 6.48 3.40
CA GLY A 121 -14.56 5.45 3.40
C GLY A 121 -13.29 5.98 4.06
N SER A 122 -12.60 5.14 4.82
CA SER A 122 -11.33 5.51 5.43
C SER A 122 -10.45 4.30 5.67
N ALA A 123 -9.14 4.52 5.65
CA ALA A 123 -8.14 3.53 6.01
C ALA A 123 -6.86 4.19 6.51
N LEU A 124 -6.22 3.57 7.50
CA LEU A 124 -4.89 3.92 7.98
C LEU A 124 -3.95 2.76 7.65
N VAL A 125 -2.91 3.02 6.89
CA VAL A 125 -1.91 2.03 6.51
C VAL A 125 -0.58 2.42 7.10
N LYS A 126 0.06 1.45 7.75
CA LYS A 126 1.41 1.58 8.27
C LYS A 126 2.31 0.52 7.66
N LEU A 127 3.28 0.98 6.87
CA LEU A 127 4.31 0.20 6.20
C LEU A 127 5.64 0.40 6.93
N GLY A 128 5.91 -0.46 7.93
CA GLY A 128 7.03 -0.25 8.85
C GLY A 128 6.85 1.05 9.63
N ASN A 129 7.66 2.07 9.33
CA ASN A 129 7.55 3.39 9.96
C ASN A 129 6.69 4.36 9.13
N THR A 130 6.60 4.16 7.81
CA THR A 130 5.78 5.03 6.95
C THR A 130 4.31 4.84 7.28
N THR A 131 3.62 5.90 7.66
CA THR A 131 2.21 5.85 8.04
C THR A 131 1.41 6.82 7.18
N VAL A 132 0.34 6.34 6.54
CA VAL A 132 -0.51 7.11 5.64
C VAL A 132 -1.97 6.87 6.00
N ILE A 133 -2.75 7.94 6.03
CA ILE A 133 -4.21 7.88 6.21
C ILE A 133 -4.89 8.32 4.92
N CYS A 134 -5.94 7.59 4.53
CA CYS A 134 -6.79 7.95 3.41
C CYS A 134 -8.23 8.14 3.93
N GLY A 135 -8.84 9.26 3.54
CA GLY A 135 -10.24 9.56 3.74
C GLY A 135 -10.91 9.76 2.39
N ILE A 136 -12.10 9.19 2.23
CA ILE A 136 -12.93 9.34 1.04
C ILE A 136 -14.21 10.05 1.46
N LYS A 137 -14.49 11.14 0.76
CA LYS A 137 -15.71 11.91 0.93
C LYS A 137 -16.46 11.95 -0.39
N ALA A 138 -17.72 11.55 -0.36
CA ALA A 138 -18.59 11.56 -1.53
C ALA A 138 -19.46 12.83 -1.51
N GLU A 139 -19.45 13.58 -2.60
CA GLU A 139 -20.29 14.77 -2.79
C GLU A 139 -21.03 14.69 -4.13
N PHE A 140 -22.13 15.44 -4.25
CA PHE A 140 -22.88 15.56 -5.49
C PHE A 140 -22.36 16.76 -6.28
N ALA A 141 -21.99 16.55 -7.54
CA ALA A 141 -21.66 17.64 -8.45
C ALA A 141 -22.25 17.40 -9.84
N ALA A 142 -22.23 18.44 -10.67
CA ALA A 142 -22.53 18.30 -12.09
C ALA A 142 -21.39 17.50 -12.76
N PRO A 143 -21.71 16.52 -13.62
CA PRO A 143 -20.69 15.81 -14.36
C PRO A 143 -19.97 16.75 -15.35
N PRO A 144 -18.72 16.44 -15.74
CA PRO A 144 -17.98 17.23 -16.72
C PRO A 144 -18.67 17.18 -18.10
N ILE A 145 -18.56 18.27 -18.84
CA ILE A 145 -19.18 18.45 -20.17
C ILE A 145 -18.72 17.37 -21.15
N ASP A 146 -17.46 16.93 -21.03
CA ASP A 146 -16.87 15.91 -21.91
C ASP A 146 -17.43 14.50 -21.67
N SER A 147 -17.98 14.22 -20.48
CA SER A 147 -18.53 12.91 -20.14
C SER A 147 -19.69 13.01 -19.13
N SER A 148 -20.86 13.34 -19.66
CA SER A 148 -22.08 13.55 -18.87
C SER A 148 -22.67 12.29 -18.20
N ASN A 149 -22.26 11.09 -18.64
CA ASN A 149 -22.73 9.80 -18.12
C ASN A 149 -21.83 9.27 -16.97
N LYS A 150 -20.74 9.95 -16.61
CA LYS A 150 -19.76 9.40 -15.65
C LYS A 150 -19.53 10.33 -14.47
N GLY A 151 -19.43 9.74 -13.28
CA GLY A 151 -18.83 10.39 -12.12
C GLY A 151 -17.31 10.47 -12.26
N TYR A 152 -16.67 11.21 -11.34
CA TYR A 152 -15.21 11.32 -11.33
C TYR A 152 -14.65 11.24 -9.90
N ILE A 153 -13.38 10.87 -9.84
CA ILE A 153 -12.65 10.68 -8.58
C ILE A 153 -11.47 11.64 -8.63
N VAL A 154 -11.30 12.42 -7.57
CA VAL A 154 -10.20 13.37 -7.43
C VAL A 154 -9.31 12.91 -6.27
N PRO A 155 -8.19 12.24 -6.56
CA PRO A 155 -7.20 11.93 -5.53
C PRO A 155 -6.32 13.15 -5.26
N ASN A 156 -6.13 13.47 -3.98
CA ASN A 156 -5.19 14.46 -3.51
C ASN A 156 -4.24 13.82 -2.48
N VAL A 157 -2.93 13.97 -2.67
CA VAL A 157 -1.90 13.51 -1.74
C VAL A 157 -1.23 14.70 -1.10
N ASP A 158 -1.34 14.79 0.23
CA ASP A 158 -0.70 15.84 1.02
C ASP A 158 0.45 15.27 1.86
N LEU A 159 1.57 15.99 1.80
CA LEU A 159 2.77 15.73 2.60
C LEU A 159 2.96 16.88 3.59
N PRO A 160 2.24 16.87 4.73
CA PRO A 160 2.41 17.90 5.74
C PRO A 160 3.83 17.88 6.35
N PRO A 161 4.28 18.99 6.98
CA PRO A 161 5.55 19.05 7.72
C PRO A 161 5.61 18.06 8.90
N LEU A 162 4.48 17.44 9.26
CA LEU A 162 4.40 16.37 10.25
C LEU A 162 5.20 15.12 9.81
N CYS A 163 5.23 14.82 8.52
CA CYS A 163 5.84 13.59 7.99
C CYS A 163 7.36 13.57 8.14
N SER A 164 7.99 14.70 7.86
CA SER A 164 9.44 14.88 7.98
C SER A 164 9.79 16.36 7.96
N SER A 165 10.94 16.70 8.54
CA SER A 165 11.50 18.06 8.53
C SER A 165 11.89 18.57 7.13
N ARG A 166 11.82 17.71 6.10
CA ARG A 166 12.07 18.07 4.70
C ARG A 166 10.89 18.83 4.09
N PHE A 167 9.69 18.54 4.57
CA PHE A 167 8.48 19.17 4.05
C PHE A 167 8.26 20.52 4.74
N ARG A 168 8.10 21.57 3.93
CA ARG A 168 7.79 22.91 4.41
C ARG A 168 6.29 23.15 4.31
N PRO A 169 5.67 23.83 5.29
CA PRO A 169 4.29 24.28 5.15
C PRO A 169 4.19 25.27 3.98
N GLY A 170 3.22 25.09 3.11
CA GLY A 170 3.08 25.87 1.89
C GLY A 170 2.30 25.11 0.83
N PRO A 171 2.35 25.55 -0.45
CA PRO A 171 1.79 24.78 -1.54
C PRO A 171 2.43 23.38 -1.60
N PRO A 172 1.70 22.36 -2.11
CA PRO A 172 2.23 21.01 -2.18
C PRO A 172 3.51 20.98 -3.01
N GLY A 173 4.57 20.39 -2.45
CA GLY A 173 5.84 20.23 -3.13
C GLY A 173 5.76 19.25 -4.30
N GLU A 174 6.83 19.18 -5.09
CA GLU A 174 6.90 18.34 -6.29
C GLU A 174 6.58 16.86 -6.01
N GLU A 175 7.07 16.30 -4.89
CA GLU A 175 6.78 14.91 -4.51
C GLU A 175 5.28 14.64 -4.28
N ALA A 176 4.58 15.58 -3.63
CA ALA A 176 3.14 15.47 -3.35
C ALA A 176 2.32 15.59 -4.64
N GLN A 177 2.69 16.52 -5.52
CA GLN A 177 2.05 16.72 -6.81
C GLN A 177 2.26 15.51 -7.73
N ALA A 178 3.49 15.00 -7.81
CA ALA A 178 3.83 13.81 -8.59
C ALA A 178 3.08 12.57 -8.07
N ALA A 179 2.97 12.41 -6.74
CA ALA A 179 2.21 11.31 -6.15
C ALA A 179 0.72 11.40 -6.46
N SER A 180 0.13 12.61 -6.38
CA SER A 180 -1.28 12.85 -6.70
C SER A 180 -1.59 12.52 -8.16
N GLN A 181 -0.76 13.01 -9.09
CA GLN A 181 -0.91 12.73 -10.52
C GLN A 181 -0.73 11.24 -10.82
N PHE A 182 0.28 10.60 -10.22
CA PHE A 182 0.51 9.17 -10.40
C PHE A 182 -0.71 8.34 -9.96
N ILE A 183 -1.31 8.68 -8.81
CA ILE A 183 -2.51 7.98 -8.34
C ILE A 183 -3.70 8.26 -9.26
N ALA A 184 -3.89 9.49 -9.74
CA ALA A 184 -4.93 9.81 -10.71
C ALA A 184 -4.80 8.97 -11.99
N ASP A 185 -3.59 8.87 -12.55
CA ASP A 185 -3.30 8.06 -13.72
C ASP A 185 -3.58 6.57 -13.45
N VAL A 186 -3.24 6.07 -12.26
CA VAL A 186 -3.50 4.68 -11.89
C VAL A 186 -5.01 4.40 -11.77
N ILE A 187 -5.79 5.31 -11.19
CA ILE A 187 -7.25 5.18 -11.10
C ILE A 187 -7.86 5.15 -12.51
N GLU A 188 -7.43 6.06 -13.40
CA GLU A 188 -7.93 6.15 -14.77
C GLU A 188 -7.62 4.87 -15.58
N ASN A 189 -6.37 4.42 -15.51
CA ASN A 189 -5.89 3.26 -16.28
C ASN A 189 -6.41 1.93 -15.72
N SER A 190 -6.62 1.83 -14.40
CA SER A 190 -7.01 0.58 -13.77
C SER A 190 -8.50 0.26 -13.94
N GLN A 191 -9.34 1.28 -14.11
CA GLN A 191 -10.81 1.18 -14.08
C GLN A 191 -11.28 0.42 -12.84
N MET A 192 -10.67 0.72 -11.69
CA MET A 192 -10.96 0.02 -10.43
C MET A 192 -12.36 0.30 -9.87
N VAL A 193 -12.94 1.45 -10.24
CA VAL A 193 -14.31 1.85 -9.91
C VAL A 193 -15.02 2.16 -11.23
N GLN A 194 -16.21 1.60 -11.44
CA GLN A 194 -17.03 1.94 -12.58
C GLN A 194 -17.63 3.33 -12.36
N LYS A 195 -17.31 4.25 -13.27
CA LYS A 195 -17.71 5.66 -13.15
C LYS A 195 -19.15 5.88 -13.59
N GLU A 196 -19.68 4.96 -14.37
CA GLU A 196 -21.06 4.92 -14.85
C GLU A 196 -22.02 4.69 -13.67
N ASP A 197 -21.65 3.84 -12.71
CA ASP A 197 -22.44 3.56 -11.50
C ASP A 197 -22.51 4.76 -10.53
N LEU A 198 -21.57 5.70 -10.67
CA LEU A 198 -21.53 6.96 -9.92
C LEU A 198 -22.46 8.03 -10.52
N CYS A 199 -22.95 7.85 -11.75
CA CYS A 199 -23.89 8.77 -12.35
C CYS A 199 -25.33 8.49 -11.88
N ILE A 200 -26.05 9.54 -11.53
CA ILE A 200 -27.42 9.44 -11.01
C ILE A 200 -28.43 9.82 -12.08
N VAL A 201 -28.28 11.06 -12.54
CA VAL A 201 -29.07 11.65 -13.62
C VAL A 201 -28.08 12.26 -14.58
N GLU A 202 -28.05 11.72 -15.79
CA GLU A 202 -27.20 12.20 -16.88
C GLU A 202 -27.34 13.72 -17.02
N GLU A 203 -26.19 14.40 -17.22
CA GLU A 203 -26.08 15.86 -17.40
C GLU A 203 -26.51 16.73 -16.21
N LYS A 204 -27.06 16.16 -15.12
CA LYS A 204 -27.51 16.94 -13.96
C LYS A 204 -26.69 16.68 -12.71
N ILE A 205 -26.64 15.43 -12.26
CA ILE A 205 -26.05 15.08 -10.96
C ILE A 205 -25.30 13.76 -11.07
N ALA A 206 -24.02 13.80 -10.72
CA ALA A 206 -23.16 12.65 -10.55
C ALA A 206 -22.45 12.69 -9.19
N TRP A 207 -22.01 11.53 -8.73
CA TRP A 207 -21.14 11.43 -7.58
C TRP A 207 -19.72 11.83 -7.92
N VAL A 208 -19.15 12.63 -7.03
CA VAL A 208 -17.74 13.00 -7.01
C VAL A 208 -17.13 12.44 -5.75
N LEU A 209 -16.10 11.63 -5.92
CA LEU A 209 -15.34 11.08 -4.80
C LEU A 209 -14.06 11.87 -4.63
N TYR A 210 -13.97 12.61 -3.53
CA TYR A 210 -12.74 13.24 -3.09
C TYR A 210 -11.97 12.24 -2.24
N CYS A 211 -10.78 11.88 -2.70
CA CYS A 211 -9.90 10.93 -2.03
C CYS A 211 -8.70 11.70 -1.48
N ASP A 212 -8.75 12.05 -0.20
CA ASP A 212 -7.67 12.76 0.47
C ASP A 212 -6.74 11.75 1.15
N ILE A 213 -5.46 11.81 0.78
CA ILE A 213 -4.41 10.92 1.28
C ILE A 213 -3.38 11.79 1.99
N ILE A 214 -3.28 11.64 3.30
CA ILE A 214 -2.38 12.41 4.14
C ILE A 214 -1.31 11.46 4.67
N CYS A 215 -0.05 11.77 4.39
CA CYS A 215 1.05 11.09 5.05
C CYS A 215 1.22 11.64 6.48
N LEU A 216 1.52 10.76 7.43
CA LEU A 216 1.80 11.13 8.83
C LEU A 216 3.28 10.96 9.16
N ASP A 217 3.92 9.93 8.62
CA ASP A 217 5.34 9.63 8.82
C ASP A 217 5.93 9.14 7.50
N TYR A 218 7.07 9.71 7.08
CA TYR A 218 7.72 9.43 5.80
C TYR A 218 9.08 8.75 6.02
N ASP A 219 9.11 7.42 5.89
CA ASP A 219 10.34 6.60 5.92
C ASP A 219 10.55 5.86 4.57
N GLY A 220 10.09 6.47 3.48
CA GLY A 220 10.16 5.94 2.11
C GLY A 220 8.97 5.07 1.70
N ASN A 221 8.98 4.66 0.42
CA ASN A 221 7.90 3.90 -0.24
C ASN A 221 6.49 4.51 -0.07
N LEU A 222 6.37 5.83 -0.26
CA LEU A 222 5.13 6.59 -0.11
C LEU A 222 4.03 6.09 -1.06
N LEU A 223 4.35 5.94 -2.36
CA LEU A 223 3.36 5.63 -3.40
C LEU A 223 2.63 4.31 -3.11
N ASP A 224 3.35 3.29 -2.67
CA ASP A 224 2.79 1.98 -2.35
C ASP A 224 1.88 2.05 -1.10
N ALA A 225 2.30 2.80 -0.07
CA ALA A 225 1.48 3.05 1.11
C ALA A 225 0.19 3.81 0.75
N CYS A 226 0.28 4.84 -0.10
CA CYS A 226 -0.87 5.60 -0.60
C CYS A 226 -1.83 4.71 -1.41
N MET A 227 -1.32 3.88 -2.31
CA MET A 227 -2.14 2.96 -3.10
C MET A 227 -2.84 1.92 -2.23
N CYS A 228 -2.14 1.35 -1.25
CA CYS A 228 -2.73 0.43 -0.28
C CYS A 228 -3.83 1.10 0.55
N ALA A 229 -3.60 2.34 1.01
CA ALA A 229 -4.57 3.09 1.79
C ALA A 229 -5.82 3.44 0.97
N LEU A 230 -5.64 3.89 -0.27
CA LEU A 230 -6.73 4.20 -1.20
C LEU A 230 -7.58 2.97 -1.50
N LEU A 231 -6.94 1.83 -1.81
CA LEU A 231 -7.64 0.57 -2.09
C LEU A 231 -8.45 0.09 -0.87
N ALA A 232 -7.85 0.15 0.32
CA ALA A 232 -8.53 -0.23 1.56
C ALA A 232 -9.72 0.71 1.86
N ALA A 233 -9.54 2.02 1.65
CA ALA A 233 -10.59 3.00 1.87
C ALA A 233 -11.75 2.83 0.86
N LEU A 234 -11.46 2.60 -0.42
CA LEU A 234 -12.47 2.36 -1.46
C LEU A 234 -13.26 1.07 -1.21
N LYS A 235 -12.62 0.01 -0.72
CA LYS A 235 -13.30 -1.24 -0.32
C LYS A 235 -14.27 -1.04 0.85
N ASN A 236 -13.95 -0.10 1.76
CA ASN A 236 -14.80 0.22 2.90
C ASN A 236 -15.88 1.27 2.58
N GLY A 237 -15.69 2.04 1.51
CA GLY A 237 -16.56 3.14 1.11
C GLY A 237 -18.02 2.70 0.97
N LYS A 238 -18.91 3.29 1.78
CA LYS A 238 -20.35 3.06 1.68
C LYS A 238 -21.03 4.35 1.26
N LEU A 239 -21.46 4.40 0.00
CA LEU A 239 -22.24 5.53 -0.49
C LEU A 239 -23.65 5.49 0.12
N PRO A 240 -24.15 6.62 0.67
CA PRO A 240 -25.50 6.67 1.20
C PRO A 240 -26.51 6.48 0.07
N ARG A 241 -27.54 5.69 0.34
CA ARG A 241 -28.64 5.47 -0.61
C ARG A 241 -29.48 6.73 -0.68
N TYR A 242 -29.58 7.32 -1.87
CA TYR A 242 -30.45 8.46 -2.13
C TYR A 242 -31.63 8.02 -3.01
N SER A 243 -32.75 8.73 -2.88
CA SER A 243 -33.90 8.61 -3.75
C SER A 243 -34.14 9.97 -4.39
N CYS A 244 -33.90 10.11 -5.69
CA CYS A 244 -34.25 11.32 -6.41
C CYS A 244 -35.78 11.39 -6.57
N LYS A 245 -36.40 12.45 -6.05
CA LYS A 245 -37.74 12.85 -6.49
C LYS A 245 -37.53 13.73 -7.71
N LEU A 246 -37.69 13.14 -8.89
CA LEU A 246 -37.71 13.84 -10.18
C LEU A 246 -39.05 14.56 -10.36
#